data_AF-D4AR15-F1
#
_entry.id   AF-D4AR15-F1
#
_cell.length_a   1.000
_cell.length_b   1.000
_cell.length_c   1.000
_cell.angle_alpha   90.00
_cell.angle_beta   90.00
_cell.angle_gamma   90.00
#
_symmetry.space_group_name_H-M   'P 1'
#
loop_
_entity.id
_entity.type
_entity.pdbx_description
1 polymer ?
#
loop_
_entity_poly.entity_id
_entity_poly.type
_entity_poly.pdbx_seq_one_letter_code
_entity_poly.pdbx_strand_id
1 'polypeptide(L)'
;MKLVTPSKEHLETHYADLSSKPFFNGLVSFLLGATNPADSAPGTIRGDYAIDVGRNVCHGSDSVENAKKEIALWFKEGEVLSYKQSQFDWIYEKA
;
A
#
# COMPACT_ATOMS: atom_id res chain seq x y z
N MET A 1 -0.40 -5.03 -12.69
CA MET A 1 0.67 -5.51 -11.78
C MET A 1 1.96 -5.54 -12.56
N LYS A 2 3.08 -5.12 -11.95
CA LYS A 2 4.40 -5.23 -12.56
C LYS A 2 5.46 -5.53 -11.51
N LEU A 3 6.48 -6.28 -11.92
CA LEU A 3 7.69 -6.49 -11.14
C LEU A 3 8.77 -5.55 -11.70
N VAL A 4 9.38 -4.74 -10.84
CA VAL A 4 10.36 -3.73 -11.24
C VAL A 4 11.49 -3.64 -10.22
N THR A 5 12.68 -3.28 -10.68
CA THR A 5 13.78 -2.81 -9.84
C THR A 5 13.83 -1.29 -9.96
N PRO A 6 13.33 -0.52 -8.97
CA PRO A 6 13.25 0.93 -9.08
C PRO A 6 14.64 1.58 -9.00
N SER A 7 14.83 2.70 -9.70
CA SER A 7 16.04 3.52 -9.57
C SER A 7 16.07 4.27 -8.24
N LYS A 8 17.24 4.73 -7.82
CA LYS A 8 17.41 5.53 -6.60
C LYS A 8 16.54 6.80 -6.61
N GLU A 9 16.59 7.56 -7.71
CA GLU A 9 15.81 8.79 -7.92
C GLU A 9 14.30 8.55 -7.83
N HIS A 10 13.84 7.41 -8.37
CA HIS A 10 12.43 7.03 -8.30
C HIS A 10 11.98 6.75 -6.86
N LEU A 11 12.81 6.04 -6.09
CA LEU A 11 12.56 5.78 -4.66
C LEU A 11 12.62 7.05 -3.81
N GLU A 12 13.53 7.97 -4.13
CA GLU A 12 13.62 9.28 -3.45
C GLU A 12 12.35 10.09 -3.67
N THR A 13 11.80 10.07 -4.89
CA THR A 13 10.51 10.69 -5.20
C THR A 13 9.35 10.04 -4.43
N HIS A 14 9.35 8.71 -4.34
CA HIS A 14 8.33 7.96 -3.62
C HIS A 14 8.33 8.27 -2.11
N TYR A 15 9.49 8.43 -1.50
CA TYR A 15 9.64 8.67 -0.06
C TYR A 15 9.78 10.16 0.33
N ALA A 16 9.61 11.08 -0.61
CA ALA A 16 9.73 12.52 -0.36
C ALA A 16 8.77 13.03 0.73
N ASP A 17 7.58 12.43 0.84
CA ASP A 17 6.52 12.84 1.78
C ASP A 17 6.63 12.18 3.17
N LEU A 18 7.67 11.36 3.45
CA LEU A 18 7.87 10.68 4.75
C LEU A 18 8.07 11.63 5.97
N SER A 19 8.06 12.95 5.76
CA SER A 19 8.34 13.93 6.80
C SER A 19 7.10 14.41 7.58
N SER A 20 5.86 14.11 7.14
CA SER A 20 4.68 14.74 7.73
C SER A 20 3.50 13.81 8.03
N LYS A 21 3.56 13.23 9.24
CA LYS A 21 2.46 13.20 10.24
C LYS A 21 1.34 12.13 10.14
N PRO A 22 0.58 11.94 11.24
CA PRO A 22 0.04 10.65 11.58
C PRO A 22 -1.50 10.51 11.54
N PHE A 23 -1.91 9.24 11.31
CA PHE A 23 -3.20 8.53 11.49
C PHE A 23 -4.43 8.90 10.64
N PHE A 24 -4.79 8.02 9.69
CA PHE A 24 -6.16 7.93 9.12
C PHE A 24 -6.61 6.54 8.57
N ASN A 25 -5.79 5.49 8.54
CA ASN A 25 -6.00 4.35 7.61
C ASN A 25 -6.44 3.00 8.22
N GLY A 26 -7.57 2.96 8.94
CA GLY A 26 -8.00 1.78 9.74
C GLY A 26 -8.03 0.41 9.03
N LEU A 27 -8.38 0.31 7.75
CA LEU A 27 -8.52 -0.99 7.04
C LEU A 27 -7.24 -1.44 6.32
N VAL A 28 -6.52 -0.52 5.65
CA VAL A 28 -5.23 -0.84 5.02
C VAL A 28 -4.16 -1.07 6.09
N SER A 29 -4.20 -0.30 7.18
CA SER A 29 -3.39 -0.56 8.38
C SER A 29 -3.73 -1.90 9.03
N PHE A 30 -4.96 -2.38 8.90
CA PHE A 30 -5.34 -3.67 9.46
C PHE A 30 -4.73 -4.84 8.67
N LEU A 31 -4.80 -4.83 7.33
CA LEU A 31 -4.21 -5.92 6.53
C LEU A 31 -2.68 -5.94 6.61
N LEU A 32 -2.03 -4.78 6.46
CA LEU A 32 -0.57 -4.71 6.50
C LEU A 32 -0.03 -4.87 7.92
N GLY A 33 -0.74 -4.38 8.94
CA GLY A 33 -0.23 -4.21 10.29
C GLY A 33 0.44 -2.84 10.50
N ALA A 34 0.73 -2.50 11.75
CA ALA A 34 1.41 -1.27 12.13
C ALA A 34 2.78 -1.15 11.43
N THR A 35 3.26 0.08 11.22
CA THR A 35 4.57 0.31 10.57
C THR A 35 5.72 -0.42 11.28
N ASN A 36 5.69 -0.42 12.61
CA ASN A 36 6.56 -1.23 13.44
C ASN A 36 5.93 -2.62 13.64
N PRO A 37 6.57 -3.72 13.18
CA PRO A 37 6.03 -5.07 13.33
C PRO A 37 5.76 -5.47 14.78
N ALA A 38 6.55 -4.96 15.74
CA ALA A 38 6.34 -5.23 17.17
C ALA A 38 4.97 -4.74 17.68
N ASP A 39 4.38 -3.74 17.01
CA ASP A 39 3.06 -3.19 17.33
C ASP A 39 1.94 -3.79 16.46
N SER A 40 2.25 -4.79 15.62
CA SER A 40 1.30 -5.43 14.72
C SER A 40 0.64 -6.64 15.37
N ALA A 41 -0.67 -6.80 15.15
CA ALA A 41 -1.38 -7.98 15.62
C ALA A 41 -1.05 -9.21 14.74
N PRO A 42 -1.02 -10.43 15.31
CA PRO A 42 -1.01 -11.67 14.51
C PRO A 42 -2.19 -11.73 13.54
N GLY A 43 -1.99 -12.32 12.36
CA GLY A 43 -2.93 -12.34 11.24
C GLY A 43 -2.82 -11.13 10.30
N THR A 44 -2.02 -10.12 10.66
CA THR A 44 -1.61 -9.04 9.75
C THR A 44 -0.30 -9.42 9.06
N ILE A 45 -0.02 -8.88 7.87
CA ILE A 45 1.20 -9.25 7.12
C ILE A 45 2.46 -9.00 7.95
N ARG A 46 2.58 -7.84 8.61
CA ARG A 46 3.75 -7.53 9.44
C ARG A 46 3.77 -8.29 10.75
N GLY A 47 2.61 -8.58 11.35
CA GLY A 47 2.54 -9.40 12.56
C GLY A 47 2.97 -10.85 12.34
N ASP A 48 2.72 -11.39 11.15
CA ASP A 48 3.07 -12.79 10.83
C ASP A 48 4.47 -12.94 10.20
N TYR A 49 4.96 -11.92 9.48
CA TYR A 49 6.13 -12.06 8.61
C TYR A 49 7.26 -11.04 8.83
N ALA A 50 7.14 -10.13 9.79
CA ALA A 50 8.16 -9.12 10.04
C ALA A 50 8.54 -9.00 11.53
N ILE A 51 9.76 -8.50 11.76
CA ILE A 51 10.29 -8.24 13.11
C ILE A 51 10.78 -6.79 13.18
N ASP A 52 11.65 -6.40 12.23
CA ASP A 52 12.27 -5.08 12.23
C ASP A 52 11.48 -4.04 11.43
N VAL A 53 11.37 -2.82 11.97
CA VAL A 53 10.70 -1.68 11.30
C VAL A 53 11.29 -1.34 9.93
N GLY A 54 12.61 -1.46 9.77
CA GLY A 54 13.31 -1.20 8.50
C GLY A 54 13.23 -2.36 7.50
N ARG A 55 12.61 -3.48 7.87
CA ARG A 55 12.42 -4.69 7.05
C ARG A 55 11.00 -5.22 7.20
N ASN A 56 10.01 -4.31 7.16
CA ASN A 56 8.59 -4.61 7.40
C ASN A 56 7.81 -5.11 6.15
N VAL A 57 8.52 -5.70 5.18
CA VAL A 57 8.03 -6.47 4.03
C VAL A 57 7.26 -5.68 2.95
N CYS A 58 6.39 -4.74 3.31
CA CYS A 58 5.40 -4.17 2.41
C CYS A 58 5.18 -2.67 2.63
N HIS A 59 4.68 -2.00 1.57
CA HIS A 59 4.24 -0.60 1.56
C HIS A 59 2.77 -0.51 1.14
N GLY A 60 2.07 0.50 1.64
CA GLY A 60 0.73 0.86 1.19
C GLY A 60 0.48 2.35 1.44
N SER A 61 -0.17 3.02 0.49
CA SER A 61 -0.43 4.46 0.59
C SER A 61 -1.28 4.79 1.82
N ASP A 62 -0.95 5.88 2.49
CA ASP A 62 -1.52 6.28 3.79
C ASP A 62 -2.84 7.08 3.71
N SER A 63 -3.25 7.43 2.50
CA SER A 63 -4.42 8.26 2.21
C SER A 63 -4.83 8.12 0.75
N VAL A 64 -6.06 8.51 0.42
CA VAL A 64 -6.57 8.50 -0.96
C VAL A 64 -5.74 9.42 -1.86
N GLU A 65 -5.31 10.59 -1.36
CA GLU A 65 -4.54 11.53 -2.18
C GLU A 65 -3.12 11.02 -2.44
N ASN A 66 -2.44 10.44 -1.44
CA ASN A 66 -1.14 9.82 -1.67
C ASN A 66 -1.25 8.56 -2.54
N ALA A 67 -2.36 7.80 -2.45
CA ALA A 67 -2.61 6.68 -3.35
C ALA A 67 -2.68 7.14 -4.82
N LYS A 68 -3.38 8.25 -5.12
CA LYS A 68 -3.42 8.81 -6.49
C LYS A 68 -2.03 9.23 -6.98
N LYS A 69 -1.25 9.93 -6.14
CA LYS A 69 0.12 10.34 -6.46
C LYS A 69 1.02 9.13 -6.73
N GLU A 70 0.99 8.13 -5.84
CA GLU A 70 1.80 6.92 -5.96
C GLU A 70 1.40 6.11 -7.19
N ILE A 71 0.11 5.92 -7.47
CA ILE A 71 -0.35 5.21 -8.68
C ILE A 71 0.19 5.91 -9.93
N ALA A 72 0.09 7.25 -10.02
CA ALA A 72 0.61 8.01 -11.15
C ALA A 72 2.14 7.99 -11.26
N LEU A 73 2.85 7.91 -10.13
CA LEU A 73 4.31 7.76 -10.09
C LEU A 73 4.72 6.37 -10.61
N TRP A 74 4.05 5.32 -10.12
CA TRP A 74 4.45 3.94 -10.39
C TRP A 74 3.92 3.42 -11.71
N PHE A 75 2.74 3.84 -12.20
CA PHE A 75 2.11 3.28 -13.39
C PHE A 75 1.88 4.33 -14.48
N LYS A 76 2.17 3.96 -15.73
CA LYS A 76 1.90 4.79 -16.91
C LYS A 76 0.43 4.67 -17.32
N GLU A 77 -0.02 5.64 -18.11
CA GLU A 77 -1.32 5.56 -18.78
C GLU A 77 -1.43 4.25 -19.58
N GLY A 78 -2.57 3.56 -19.44
CA GLY A 78 -2.82 2.25 -20.06
C GLY A 78 -2.27 1.04 -19.30
N GLU A 79 -1.41 1.19 -18.28
CA GLU A 79 -0.94 0.07 -17.46
C GLU A 79 -1.98 -0.38 -16.41
N VAL A 80 -2.96 0.49 -16.11
CA VAL A 80 -4.08 0.19 -15.20
C VAL A 80 -5.28 -0.28 -16.01
N LEU A 81 -5.68 -1.52 -15.80
CA LEU A 81 -6.76 -2.16 -16.55
C LEU A 81 -8.10 -1.97 -15.84
N SER A 82 -9.13 -1.59 -16.60
CA SER A 82 -10.52 -1.57 -16.13
C SER A 82 -11.24 -2.84 -16.55
N TYR A 83 -11.85 -3.53 -15.59
CA TYR A 83 -12.63 -4.75 -15.84
C TYR A 83 -13.65 -4.97 -14.71
N LYS A 84 -14.74 -5.69 -15.00
CA LYS A 84 -15.69 -6.14 -13.98
C LYS A 84 -15.27 -7.53 -13.49
N GLN A 85 -15.06 -7.68 -12.19
CA GLN A 85 -14.82 -9.01 -11.59
C GLN A 85 -16.08 -9.87 -11.68
N SER A 86 -15.91 -11.17 -11.96
CA SER A 86 -17.04 -12.11 -12.00
C SER A 86 -17.75 -12.23 -10.65
N GLN A 87 -17.05 -11.96 -9.55
CA GLN A 87 -17.58 -12.01 -8.19
C GLN A 87 -18.09 -10.66 -7.68
N PHE A 88 -18.07 -9.61 -8.50
CA PHE A 88 -18.40 -8.25 -8.07
C PHE A 88 -19.76 -8.18 -7.35
N ASP A 89 -20.79 -8.80 -7.94
CA ASP A 89 -22.16 -8.76 -7.40
C ASP A 89 -22.33 -9.66 -6.15
N TRP A 90 -21.37 -10.53 -5.85
CA TRP A 90 -21.34 -11.34 -4.62
C TRP A 90 -20.62 -10.63 -3.46
N ILE A 91 -19.76 -9.66 -3.79
CA ILE A 91 -18.94 -8.94 -2.82
C ILE A 91 -19.63 -7.63 -2.41
N TYR A 92 -20.29 -6.94 -3.35
CA TYR A 92 -20.92 -5.64 -3.12
C TYR A 92 -22.44 -5.74 -3.21
N GLU A 93 -23.12 -5.40 -2.10
CA GLU A 93 -24.59 -5.38 -2.04
C GLU A 93 -25.18 -4.23 -2.87
N LYS A 94 -24.47 -3.11 -2.98
CA LYS A 94 -24.90 -1.92 -3.75
C LYS A 94 -23.80 -1.55 -4.75
N ALA A 95 -24.14 -1.65 -6.03
CA ALA A 95 -23.33 -1.21 -7.16
C ALA A 95 -23.70 0.21 -7.58
#